data_AF-A0A3B8L8N8-F1
#
_entry.id   AF-A0A3B8L8N8-F1
#
_cell.length_a   1.000
_cell.length_b   1.000
_cell.length_c   1.000
_cell.angle_alpha   90.00
_cell.angle_beta   90.00
_cell.angle_gamma   90.00
#
_symmetry.space_group_name_H-M   'P 1'
#
loop_
_entity.id
_entity.type
_entity.pdbx_description
1 polymer ?
#
loop_
_entity_poly.entity_id
_entity_poly.type
_entity_poly.pdbx_seq_one_letter_code
_entity_poly.pdbx_strand_id
1 'polypeptide(L)'
;RRTDEPGLWLQEVRIEGDDWVNRAARPLWGHGAEGATDMGESMSENFRGLRFGAPSVVRLDDGAVFIVFWCYEDNVSVIRWFRLEPTPVASAAE
;
A
#
# COMPACT_ATOMS: atom_id res chain seq x y z
N ARG A 1 -9.05 -1.87 7.30
CA ARG A 1 -8.62 -0.46 7.41
C ARG A 1 -7.79 -0.34 8.68
N ARG A 2 -6.52 0.05 8.59
CA ARG A 2 -5.68 0.37 9.77
C ARG A 2 -6.10 1.71 10.37
N THR A 3 -5.96 1.86 11.68
CA THR A 3 -6.29 3.10 12.43
C THR A 3 -5.15 3.57 13.32
N ASP A 4 -4.13 2.73 13.48
CA ASP A 4 -2.94 2.93 14.28
C ASP A 4 -1.87 3.73 13.52
N GLU A 5 -1.69 3.45 12.23
CA GLU A 5 -0.74 4.15 11.39
C GLU A 5 -1.41 4.71 10.12
N PRO A 6 -1.27 6.02 9.83
CA PRO A 6 -1.82 6.61 8.63
C PRO A 6 -1.08 6.11 7.37
N GLY A 7 -1.78 6.15 6.25
CA GLY A 7 -1.23 5.84 4.94
C GLY A 7 -1.96 4.75 4.18
N LEU A 8 -1.53 4.52 2.94
CA LEU A 8 -1.89 3.37 2.13
C LEU A 8 -0.85 2.27 2.35
N TRP A 9 -1.35 1.06 2.58
CA TRP A 9 -0.52 -0.09 2.93
C TRP A 9 -0.80 -1.26 2.00
N LEU A 10 0.27 -1.92 1.56
CA LEU A 10 0.20 -3.25 0.97
C LEU A 10 0.17 -4.28 2.09
N GLN A 11 -0.76 -5.21 2.01
CA GLN A 11 -0.78 -6.40 2.85
C GLN A 11 -0.37 -7.62 2.01
N GLU A 12 0.76 -8.23 2.34
CA GLU A 12 1.12 -9.54 1.82
C GLU A 12 0.39 -10.62 2.61
N VAL A 13 -0.28 -11.50 1.87
CA VAL A 13 -1.17 -12.52 2.41
C VAL A 13 -0.84 -13.84 1.74
N ARG A 14 -0.86 -14.90 2.55
CA ARG A 14 -0.90 -16.28 2.09
C ARG A 14 -2.24 -16.87 2.48
N ILE A 15 -2.84 -17.60 1.54
CA ILE A 15 -4.00 -18.44 1.84
C ILE A 15 -3.46 -19.84 2.17
N GLU A 16 -3.77 -20.34 3.36
CA GLU A 16 -3.36 -21.66 3.86
C GLU A 16 -4.62 -22.48 4.15
N GLY A 17 -5.03 -23.33 3.19
CA GLY A 17 -6.34 -23.98 3.27
C GLY A 17 -7.45 -22.93 3.20
N ASP A 18 -8.24 -22.83 4.28
CA ASP A 18 -9.30 -21.83 4.44
C ASP A 18 -8.85 -20.60 5.24
N ASP A 19 -7.58 -20.58 5.68
CA ASP A 19 -7.05 -19.52 6.54
C ASP A 19 -6.39 -18.40 5.74
N TRP A 20 -6.71 -17.16 6.13
CA TRP A 20 -6.05 -15.94 5.66
C TRP A 20 -4.88 -15.58 6.58
N VAL A 21 -3.65 -15.73 6.10
CA VAL A 21 -2.42 -15.50 6.89
C VAL A 21 -1.70 -14.26 6.40
N ASN A 22 -1.67 -13.22 7.24
CA ASN A 22 -0.92 -11.99 7.00
C ASN A 22 0.59 -12.24 7.18
N ARG A 23 1.38 -12.03 6.12
CA ARG A 23 2.84 -12.28 6.13
C ARG A 23 3.66 -11.02 6.38
N ALA A 24 3.33 -9.93 5.69
CA ALA A 24 4.02 -8.65 5.84
C ALA A 24 3.07 -7.49 5.51
N ALA A 25 3.33 -6.34 6.10
CA ALA A 25 2.68 -5.08 5.73
C ALA A 25 3.78 -4.11 5.27
N ARG A 26 3.58 -3.47 4.11
CA ARG A 26 4.52 -2.50 3.56
C ARG A 26 3.83 -1.16 3.32
N PRO A 27 4.40 -0.04 3.76
CA PRO A 27 3.84 1.26 3.44
C PRO A 27 4.02 1.56 1.95
N LEU A 28 2.94 1.96 1.28
CA LEU A 28 2.98 2.43 -0.11
C LEU A 28 2.95 3.96 -0.17
N TRP A 29 2.16 4.60 0.69
CA TRP A 29 1.98 6.05 0.65
C TRP A 29 1.64 6.61 2.04
N GLY A 30 2.12 7.82 2.34
CA GLY A 30 1.71 8.59 3.53
C GLY A 30 2.23 8.06 4.87
N HIS A 31 2.99 6.96 4.88
CA HIS A 31 3.71 6.49 6.06
C HIS A 31 4.95 7.34 6.29
N GLY A 32 5.18 7.78 7.53
CA GLY A 32 6.35 8.57 7.90
C GLY A 32 6.40 9.97 7.27
N ALA A 33 5.29 10.48 6.74
CA ALA A 33 5.20 11.84 6.23
C ALA A 33 5.21 12.85 7.40
N GLU A 34 6.36 13.00 8.06
CA GLU A 34 6.66 14.14 8.92
C GLU A 34 6.76 15.38 8.02
N GLY A 35 5.77 16.27 8.12
CA GLY A 35 5.67 17.49 7.31
C GLY A 35 4.50 17.55 6.32
N ALA A 36 3.80 16.43 6.04
CA ALA A 36 2.44 16.48 5.48
C ALA A 36 1.36 16.66 6.59
N THR A 37 1.80 16.59 7.85
CA THR A 37 1.03 16.73 9.08
C THR A 37 1.22 18.08 9.77
N ASP A 38 2.09 18.97 9.25
CA ASP A 38 2.29 20.33 9.78
C ASP A 38 1.40 21.36 9.07
N MET A 39 0.10 21.06 9.00
CA MET A 39 -0.93 21.95 8.45
C MET A 39 -2.26 21.79 9.22
N GLY A 40 -2.33 22.40 10.40
CA GLY A 40 -3.59 22.83 11.03
C GLY A 40 -4.59 21.75 11.51
N GLU A 41 -5.65 22.23 12.17
CA GLU A 41 -6.58 21.55 13.08
C GLU A 41 -7.44 20.39 12.51
N SER A 42 -7.18 19.85 11.32
CA SER A 42 -8.07 18.84 10.74
C SER A 42 -7.38 17.88 9.76
N MET A 43 -6.67 16.90 10.31
CA MET A 43 -6.18 15.73 9.57
C MET A 43 -7.29 15.09 8.72
N SER A 44 -8.53 15.12 9.20
CA SER A 44 -9.73 14.63 8.52
C SER A 44 -10.12 15.43 7.27
N GLU A 45 -9.73 16.70 7.15
CA GLU A 45 -9.93 17.51 5.93
C GLU A 45 -8.88 17.24 4.86
N ASN A 46 -7.61 17.05 5.24
CA ASN A 46 -6.57 16.66 4.29
C ASN A 46 -6.83 15.26 3.69
N PHE A 47 -7.41 14.35 4.48
CA PHE A 47 -7.82 13.02 3.99
C PHE A 47 -9.17 12.99 3.24
N ARG A 48 -9.98 14.07 3.28
CA ARG A 48 -11.28 14.13 2.58
C ARG A 48 -11.14 14.24 1.05
N GLY A 49 -10.07 14.89 0.59
CA GLY A 49 -9.73 14.99 -0.83
C GLY A 49 -9.07 13.73 -1.38
N LEU A 50 -8.33 13.02 -0.53
CA LEU A 50 -7.56 11.84 -0.94
C LEU A 50 -8.48 10.70 -1.37
N ARG A 51 -8.27 10.23 -2.59
CA ARG A 51 -9.01 9.09 -3.17
C ARG A 51 -8.02 8.14 -3.78
N PHE A 52 -8.27 6.85 -3.61
CA PHE A 52 -7.55 5.76 -4.26
C PHE A 52 -8.56 4.81 -4.88
N GLY A 53 -8.25 4.24 -6.04
CA GLY A 53 -9.14 3.23 -6.60
C GLY A 53 -8.55 2.46 -7.78
N ALA A 54 -9.35 1.46 -8.19
CA ALA A 54 -9.04 0.52 -9.27
C ALA A 54 -7.58 0.01 -9.23
N PRO A 55 -7.14 -0.60 -8.11
CA PRO A 55 -5.82 -1.20 -8.07
C PRO A 55 -5.75 -2.37 -9.06
N SER A 56 -4.68 -2.41 -9.83
CA SER A 56 -4.29 -3.54 -10.66
C SER A 56 -2.93 -4.04 -10.21
N VAL A 57 -2.79 -5.36 -10.14
CA VAL A 57 -1.58 -6.03 -9.65
C VAL A 57 -1.21 -7.13 -10.64
N VAL A 58 0.03 -7.11 -11.11
CA VAL A 58 0.59 -8.15 -11.97
C VAL A 58 1.94 -8.61 -11.44
N ARG A 59 2.24 -9.90 -11.63
CA ARG A 59 3.59 -10.43 -11.42
C ARG A 59 4.38 -10.26 -12.72
N LEU A 60 5.61 -9.77 -12.60
CA LEU A 60 6.56 -9.61 -13.69
C LEU A 60 7.41 -10.88 -13.87
N ASP A 61 8.10 -10.99 -15.00
CA ASP A 61 8.90 -12.17 -15.36
C ASP A 61 10.07 -12.42 -14.40
N ASP A 62 10.60 -11.36 -13.79
CA ASP A 62 11.65 -11.41 -12.77
C ASP A 62 11.12 -11.76 -11.37
N GLY A 63 9.82 -12.02 -11.25
CA GLY A 63 9.16 -12.36 -9.99
C GLY A 63 8.70 -11.13 -9.18
N ALA A 64 9.07 -9.91 -9.57
CA ALA A 64 8.59 -8.71 -8.91
C ALA A 64 7.08 -8.53 -9.10
N VAL A 65 6.47 -7.74 -8.22
CA VAL A 65 5.06 -7.38 -8.28
C VAL A 65 4.96 -5.93 -8.73
N PHE A 66 4.23 -5.70 -9.81
CA PHE A 66 3.90 -4.36 -10.29
C PHE A 66 2.47 -4.02 -9.89
N ILE A 67 2.31 -2.90 -9.19
CA ILE A 67 1.03 -2.41 -8.68
C ILE A 67 0.78 -1.05 -9.30
N VAL A 68 -0.42 -0.82 -9.81
CA VAL A 68 -0.85 0.48 -10.34
C VAL A 68 -2.25 0.81 -9.83
N PHE A 69 -2.50 2.08 -9.53
CA PHE A 69 -3.82 2.58 -9.13
C PHE A 69 -3.94 4.07 -9.46
N TRP A 70 -5.18 4.54 -9.61
CA TRP A 70 -5.41 5.98 -9.68
C TRP A 70 -5.54 6.56 -8.28
N CYS A 71 -5.08 7.80 -8.13
CA CYS A 71 -5.24 8.59 -6.92
C CYS A 71 -5.59 10.05 -7.22
N TYR A 72 -6.11 10.75 -6.22
CA TYR A 72 -6.29 12.19 -6.24
C TYR A 72 -5.50 12.80 -5.08
N GLU A 73 -4.47 13.57 -5.42
CA GLU A 73 -3.50 14.14 -4.47
C GLU A 73 -3.24 15.58 -4.86
N ASP A 74 -3.18 16.49 -3.88
CA ASP A 74 -2.91 17.92 -4.11
C ASP A 74 -3.76 18.56 -5.22
N ASN A 75 -5.02 18.14 -5.30
CA ASN A 75 -5.98 18.53 -6.33
C ASN A 75 -5.69 18.07 -7.77
N VAL A 76 -4.88 17.01 -7.92
CA VAL A 76 -4.50 16.43 -9.21
C VAL A 76 -4.82 14.94 -9.23
N SER A 77 -5.39 14.46 -10.34
CA SER A 77 -5.52 13.02 -10.61
C SER A 77 -4.19 12.45 -11.09
N VAL A 78 -3.66 11.47 -10.38
CA VAL A 78 -2.36 10.85 -10.64
C VAL A 78 -2.53 9.34 -10.80
N ILE A 79 -1.70 8.72 -11.64
CA ILE A 79 -1.53 7.27 -11.66
C ILE A 79 -0.26 6.94 -10.89
N ARG A 80 -0.41 6.31 -9.71
CA ARG A 80 0.73 5.83 -8.92
C ARG A 80 1.01 4.38 -9.25
N TRP A 81 2.30 4.05 -9.22
CA TRP A 81 2.75 2.69 -9.42
C TRP A 81 3.90 2.34 -8.46
N PHE A 82 4.02 1.05 -8.16
CA PHE A 82 5.10 0.48 -7.36
C PHE A 82 5.59 -0.79 -8.04
N ARG A 83 6.91 -0.97 -8.10
CA ARG A 83 7.53 -2.26 -8.40
C ARG A 83 8.14 -2.78 -7.11
N LEU A 84 7.67 -3.92 -6.63
CA LEU A 84 8.02 -4.47 -5.33
C LEU A 84 8.66 -5.84 -5.49
N GLU A 85 9.80 -6.04 -4.84
CA GLU A 85 10.38 -7.37 -4.71
C GLU A 85 9.56 -8.18 -3.70
N PRO A 86 9.17 -9.43 -4.02
CA PRO A 86 8.46 -10.28 -3.07
C PRO A 86 9.32 -10.50 -1.84
N THR A 87 8.69 -10.60 -0.67
CA THR A 87 9.41 -11.09 0.51
C THR A 87 9.91 -12.52 0.19
N PRO A 88 11.20 -12.83 0.42
CA PRO A 88 11.72 -14.17 0.22
C PRO A 88 10.88 -15.18 1.03
N VAL A 89 10.42 -16.24 0.37
CA VAL A 89 9.79 -17.35 1.09
C VAL A 89 10.94 -18.14 1.71
N ALA A 90 10.97 -18.25 3.05
CA ALA A 90 11.89 -19.18 3.69
C ALA A 90 11.62 -20.57 3.10
N SER A 91 12.64 -21.19 2.51
CA SER A 91 12.56 -22.57 2.04
C SER A 91 12.09 -23.42 3.20
N ALA A 92 11.04 -24.22 3.00
CA ALA A 92 10.79 -25.34 3.89
C ALA A 92 12.08 -26.18 3.84
N ALA A 93 12.73 -26.38 4.97
CA ALA A 93 13.76 -27.39 5.08
C ALA A 93 13.06 -28.74 4.83
N GLU A 94 13.56 -29.50 3.87
CA GLU A 94 13.16 -30.89 3.59
C GLU A 94 13.48 -31.81 4.77
#